data_AF-A0A8X6UNQ4-F1
#
_entry.id   AF-A0A8X6UNQ4-F1
#
_cell.length_a   1.000
_cell.length_b   1.000
_cell.length_c   1.000
_cell.angle_alpha   90.00
_cell.angle_beta   90.00
_cell.angle_gamma   90.00
#
_symmetry.space_group_name_H-M   'P 1'
#
loop_
_entity.id
_entity.type
_entity.pdbx_description
1 polymer ?
#
loop_
_entity_poly.entity_id
_entity_poly.type
_entity_poly.pdbx_seq_one_letter_code
_entity_poly.pdbx_strand_id
1 'polypeptide(L)'
;MNDAQEKILELNSKQCVMTDSTHGTNQYGFQMTTFMVHYENHQGMPVAIFFSSRVAPEIMVPFFCAIKKKVPGFKTNILLSDDTYSFPNAWRKVFGDETKH
;
A
#
# COMPACT_ATOMS: atom_id res chain seq x y z
N MET A 1 9.86 -4.17 -4.01
CA MET A 1 9.64 -5.34 -3.15
C MET A 1 10.65 -6.39 -3.52
N ASN A 2 11.59 -6.69 -2.63
CA ASN A 2 12.47 -7.85 -2.74
C ASN A 2 11.84 -9.07 -2.04
N ASP A 3 12.53 -10.22 -2.08
CA ASP A 3 12.01 -11.49 -1.55
C ASP A 3 11.73 -11.43 -0.03
N ALA A 4 12.53 -10.69 0.73
CA ALA A 4 12.32 -10.52 2.16
C ALA A 4 11.04 -9.70 2.45
N GLN A 5 10.85 -8.59 1.74
CA GLN A 5 9.65 -7.75 1.86
C GLN A 5 8.38 -8.48 1.41
N GLU A 6 8.49 -9.29 0.36
CA GLU A 6 7.42 -10.17 -0.10
C GLU A 6 7.02 -11.15 1.01
N LYS A 7 8.01 -11.79 1.65
CA LYS A 7 7.72 -12.74 2.74
C LYS A 7 7.09 -12.06 3.96
N ILE A 8 7.57 -10.87 4.32
CA ILE A 8 7.00 -10.08 5.40
C ILE A 8 5.54 -9.72 5.09
N LEU A 9 5.25 -9.32 3.85
CA LEU A 9 3.90 -9.00 3.41
C LEU A 9 2.97 -10.22 3.52
N GLU A 10 3.40 -11.39 3.03
CA GLU A 10 2.63 -12.64 3.13
C GLU A 10 2.25 -13.00 4.57
N LEU A 11 3.18 -12.84 5.50
CA LEU A 11 3.02 -13.29 6.88
C LEU A 11 2.21 -12.30 7.73
N ASN A 12 2.24 -11.01 7.40
CA ASN A 12 1.75 -9.94 8.30
C ASN A 12 0.61 -9.09 7.72
N SER A 13 0.18 -9.30 6.46
CA SER A 13 -0.86 -8.47 5.85
C SER A 13 -2.26 -8.64 6.44
N LYS A 14 -2.54 -9.80 7.06
CA LYS A 14 -3.91 -10.22 7.36
C LYS A 14 -4.66 -9.23 8.25
N GLN A 15 -3.97 -8.65 9.24
CA GLN A 15 -4.61 -7.78 10.22
C GLN A 15 -4.80 -6.36 9.69
N CYS A 16 -3.70 -5.72 9.28
CA CYS A 16 -3.70 -4.32 8.86
C CYS A 16 -2.54 -4.05 7.92
N VAL A 17 -2.82 -3.35 6.83
CA VAL A 17 -1.84 -2.74 5.96
C VAL A 17 -2.01 -1.22 5.96
N MET A 18 -0.92 -0.51 5.74
CA MET A 18 -0.85 0.93 5.84
C MET A 18 -0.29 1.52 4.54
N THR A 19 -0.87 2.64 4.10
CA THR A 19 -0.30 3.47 3.04
C THR A 19 -0.09 4.89 3.55
N ASP A 20 1.11 5.41 3.36
CA ASP A 20 1.44 6.81 3.67
C ASP A 20 2.04 7.49 2.44
N SER A 21 1.71 8.77 2.19
CA SER A 21 2.28 9.56 1.11
C SER A 21 3.19 10.66 1.63
N THR A 22 4.49 10.54 1.37
CA THR A 22 5.47 11.57 1.68
C THR A 22 5.65 12.53 0.51
N HIS A 23 5.41 13.82 0.77
CA HIS A 23 5.51 14.91 -0.20
C HIS A 23 6.86 15.63 -0.09
N GLY A 24 7.24 16.41 -1.11
CA GLY A 24 8.44 17.24 -1.06
C GLY A 24 9.76 16.46 -1.02
N THR A 25 9.76 15.20 -1.46
CA THR A 25 10.94 14.31 -1.36
C THR A 25 12.02 14.60 -2.40
N ASN A 26 11.71 15.40 -3.42
CA ASN A 26 12.61 15.75 -4.52
C ASN A 26 12.18 17.05 -5.23
N GLN A 27 13.09 17.63 -6.01
CA GLN A 27 12.88 18.87 -6.77
C GLN A 27 11.86 18.77 -7.92
N TYR A 28 11.49 17.55 -8.32
CA TYR A 28 10.57 17.31 -9.44
C TYR A 28 9.12 17.14 -9.01
N GLY A 29 8.83 17.24 -7.70
CA GLY A 29 7.48 17.13 -7.16
C GLY A 29 6.92 15.71 -7.17
N PHE A 30 7.74 14.66 -7.34
CA PHE A 30 7.26 13.30 -7.17
C PHE A 30 6.91 13.03 -5.70
N GLN A 31 5.79 12.37 -5.48
CA GLN A 31 5.33 11.87 -4.20
C GLN A 31 5.79 10.43 -4.02
N MET A 32 6.20 10.09 -2.80
CA MET A 32 6.60 8.74 -2.42
C MET A 32 5.48 8.12 -1.59
N THR A 33 4.78 7.13 -2.14
CA THR A 33 3.83 6.32 -1.40
C THR A 33 4.54 5.11 -0.81
N THR A 34 4.49 4.95 0.50
CA THR A 34 5.04 3.80 1.22
C THR A 34 3.90 2.86 1.60
N PHE A 35 4.03 1.58 1.24
CA PHE A 35 3.11 0.53 1.65
C PHE A 35 3.76 -0.33 2.73
N MET A 36 3.08 -0.46 3.85
CA MET A 36 3.60 -1.04 5.08
C MET A 36 2.65 -2.10 5.63
N VAL A 37 3.20 -3.04 6.39
CA VAL A 37 2.42 -3.97 7.22
C VAL A 37 2.60 -3.61 8.69
N HIS A 38 1.59 -3.93 9.50
CA HIS A 38 1.77 -3.93 10.95
C HIS A 38 2.68 -5.10 11.33
N TYR A 39 3.86 -4.79 11.82
CA TYR A 39 4.91 -5.75 12.15
C TYR A 39 5.12 -5.86 13.67
N GLU A 40 6.14 -6.60 14.09
CA GLU A 40 6.52 -6.78 15.49
C GLU A 40 6.69 -5.44 16.22
N ASN A 41 6.40 -5.44 17.54
CA ASN A 41 6.51 -4.27 18.42
C ASN A 41 5.67 -3.05 17.96
N HIS A 42 4.54 -3.30 17.29
CA HIS A 42 3.64 -2.24 16.79
C HIS A 42 4.29 -1.27 15.80
N GLN A 43 5.32 -1.73 15.08
CA GLN A 43 6.00 -0.92 14.08
C GLN A 43 5.41 -1.13 12.68
N GLY A 44 5.42 -0.08 11.87
CA GLY A 44 5.14 -0.18 10.44
C GLY A 44 6.40 -0.63 9.69
N MET A 45 6.37 -1.79 9.03
CA MET A 45 7.47 -2.26 8.19
C MET A 45 7.17 -1.98 6.72
N PRO A 46 7.98 -1.17 6.00
CA PRO A 46 7.79 -0.91 4.58
C PRO A 46 8.15 -2.12 3.71
N VAL A 47 7.17 -2.55 2.91
CA VAL A 47 7.29 -3.71 2.01
C VAL A 47 7.24 -3.32 0.53
N ALA A 48 6.70 -2.15 0.21
CA ALA A 48 6.73 -1.59 -1.13
C ALA A 48 6.77 -0.06 -1.10
N ILE A 49 7.37 0.52 -2.13
CA ILE A 49 7.48 1.97 -2.33
C ILE A 49 7.06 2.26 -3.76
N PHE A 50 6.34 3.36 -3.95
CA PHE A 50 5.88 3.81 -5.26
C PHE A 50 6.09 5.31 -5.41
N PHE A 51 6.80 5.69 -6.48
CA PHE A 51 6.99 7.09 -6.84
C PHE A 51 5.99 7.47 -7.93
N SER A 52 5.29 8.58 -7.72
CA SER A 52 4.30 9.08 -8.68
C SER A 52 4.24 10.60 -8.67
N SER A 53 3.84 11.22 -9.79
CA SER A 53 3.71 12.69 -9.86
C SER A 53 2.45 13.21 -9.15
N ARG A 54 1.50 12.32 -8.83
CA ARG A 54 0.27 12.64 -8.10
C ARG A 54 -0.32 11.40 -7.44
N VAL A 55 -1.08 11.61 -6.36
CA VAL A 55 -1.87 10.57 -5.71
C VAL A 55 -3.32 10.65 -6.16
N ALA A 56 -3.72 9.76 -7.05
CA ALA A 56 -5.08 9.64 -7.60
C ALA A 56 -5.46 8.16 -7.76
N PRO A 57 -6.76 7.79 -7.71
CA PRO A 57 -7.18 6.39 -7.79
C PRO A 57 -6.63 5.66 -9.01
N GLU A 58 -6.65 6.29 -10.19
CA GLU A 58 -6.16 5.70 -11.44
C GLU A 58 -4.65 5.47 -11.45
N ILE A 59 -3.90 6.19 -10.61
CA ILE A 59 -2.45 6.03 -10.45
C ILE A 59 -2.13 4.95 -9.40
N MET A 60 -2.97 4.80 -8.37
CA MET A 60 -2.78 3.80 -7.32
C MET A 60 -3.26 2.39 -7.71
N VAL A 61 -4.22 2.28 -8.65
CA VAL A 61 -4.68 0.97 -9.15
C VAL A 61 -3.52 0.13 -9.73
N PRO A 62 -2.69 0.63 -10.66
CA PRO A 62 -1.53 -0.12 -11.14
C PRO A 62 -0.58 -0.56 -10.03
N PHE A 63 -0.36 0.29 -9.02
CA PHE A 63 0.50 -0.03 -7.88
C PHE A 63 -0.06 -1.21 -7.06
N PHE A 64 -1.34 -1.15 -6.70
CA PHE A 64 -2.00 -2.24 -5.99
C PHE A 64 -2.12 -3.52 -6.83
N CYS A 65 -2.36 -3.41 -8.14
CA CYS A 65 -2.31 -4.56 -9.06
C CYS A 65 -0.93 -5.23 -9.06
N ALA A 66 0.15 -4.44 -9.03
CA ALA A 66 1.51 -4.99 -8.96
C ALA A 66 1.73 -5.76 -7.65
N ILE A 67 1.24 -5.24 -6.51
CA ILE A 67 1.28 -5.95 -5.21
C ILE A 67 0.48 -7.25 -5.29
N LYS A 68 -0.75 -7.22 -5.79
CA LYS A 68 -1.61 -8.42 -5.94
C LYS A 68 -1.00 -9.46 -6.86
N LYS A 69 -0.34 -9.04 -7.94
CA LYS A 69 0.37 -9.95 -8.86
C LYS A 69 1.58 -10.59 -8.18
N LYS A 70 2.30 -9.83 -7.35
CA LYS A 70 3.48 -10.30 -6.63
C LYS A 70 3.09 -11.25 -5.49
N VAL A 71 1.99 -10.97 -4.78
CA VAL A 71 1.44 -11.81 -3.70
C VAL A 71 -0.04 -12.14 -4.00
N PRO A 72 -0.33 -13.17 -4.81
CA PRO A 72 -1.71 -13.49 -5.23
C PRO A 72 -2.66 -13.86 -4.09
N GLY A 73 -2.13 -14.43 -3.00
CA GLY A 73 -2.88 -14.80 -1.79
C GLY A 73 -3.10 -13.64 -0.82
N PHE A 74 -2.69 -12.42 -1.18
CA PHE A 74 -2.76 -11.25 -0.32
C PHE A 74 -4.21 -10.97 0.11
N LYS A 75 -4.42 -10.92 1.43
CA LYS A 75 -5.67 -10.51 2.08
C LYS A 75 -5.36 -9.61 3.26
N THR A 76 -6.24 -8.66 3.53
CA THR A 76 -6.18 -7.80 4.71
C THR A 76 -7.58 -7.43 5.19
N ASN A 77 -7.73 -7.32 6.51
CA ASN A 77 -8.97 -6.89 7.14
C ASN A 77 -9.08 -5.36 7.20
N ILE A 78 -7.95 -4.66 7.31
CA ILE A 78 -7.89 -3.21 7.54
C ILE A 78 -6.88 -2.60 6.57
N LEU A 79 -7.32 -1.57 5.86
CA LEU A 79 -6.45 -0.62 5.18
C LEU A 79 -6.42 0.65 6.01
N LEU A 80 -5.25 1.08 6.47
CA LEU A 80 -5.08 2.40 7.08
C LEU A 80 -4.39 3.31 6.07
N SER A 81 -5.03 4.43 5.70
CA SER A 81 -4.42 5.43 4.82
C SER A 81 -4.76 6.83 5.29
N ASP A 82 -4.15 7.82 4.64
CA ASP A 82 -4.62 9.20 4.68
C ASP A 82 -6.12 9.29 4.36
N ASP A 83 -6.77 10.31 4.93
CA ASP A 83 -8.18 10.64 4.67
C ASP A 83 -8.32 11.32 3.29
N THR A 84 -8.14 10.50 2.25
CA THR A 84 -8.28 10.87 0.85
C THR A 84 -9.03 9.78 0.10
N TYR A 85 -9.75 10.16 -0.95
CA TYR A 85 -10.47 9.21 -1.80
C TYR A 85 -9.53 8.35 -2.67
N SER A 86 -8.26 8.74 -2.82
CA SER A 86 -7.34 8.10 -3.75
C SER A 86 -7.03 6.64 -3.42
N PHE A 87 -6.65 6.36 -2.17
CA PHE A 87 -6.29 5.02 -1.72
C PHE A 87 -7.49 4.07 -1.60
N PRO A 88 -8.57 4.39 -0.85
CA PRO A 88 -9.70 3.47 -0.67
C PRO A 88 -10.41 3.15 -1.99
N ASN A 89 -10.54 4.11 -2.92
CA ASN A 89 -11.17 3.83 -4.21
C ASN A 89 -10.31 2.96 -5.12
N ALA A 90 -8.98 3.15 -5.12
CA ALA A 90 -8.08 2.27 -5.84
C ALA A 90 -8.04 0.87 -5.21
N TRP A 91 -8.03 0.81 -3.87
CA TRP A 91 -8.06 -0.43 -3.12
C TRP A 91 -9.28 -1.27 -3.48
N ARG A 92 -10.48 -0.66 -3.40
CA ARG A 92 -11.75 -1.31 -3.74
C ARG A 92 -11.76 -1.88 -5.15
N LYS A 93 -11.20 -1.14 -6.12
CA LYS A 93 -11.10 -1.61 -7.52
C LYS A 93 -10.22 -2.85 -7.68
N VAL A 94 -9.20 -3.04 -6.83
CA VAL A 94 -8.22 -4.13 -6.96
C VAL A 94 -8.52 -5.31 -6.03
N PHE A 95 -8.94 -5.04 -4.80
CA PHE A 95 -9.12 -6.01 -3.72
C PHE A 95 -10.58 -6.21 -3.30
N GLY A 96 -11.51 -5.35 -3.72
CA GLY A 96 -12.94 -5.42 -3.37
C GLY A 96 -13.31 -4.66 -2.09
N ASP A 97 -14.54 -4.89 -1.62
CA ASP A 97 -15.18 -4.13 -0.53
C ASP A 97 -15.10 -4.78 0.86
N GLU A 98 -14.42 -5.92 0.98
CA GLU A 98 -14.35 -6.67 2.25
C GLU A 98 -13.43 -6.01 3.28
N THR A 99 -12.50 -5.15 2.85
CA THR A 99 -11.54 -4.46 3.71
C THR A 99 -12.19 -3.23 4.36
N LYS A 100 -11.99 -3.07 5.67
CA LYS A 100 -12.35 -1.84 6.38
C LYS A 100 -11.27 -0.79 6.15
N HIS A 101 -11.67 0.42 5.79
CA HIS A 101 -10.80 1.60 5.71
C HIS A 101 -11.01 2.45 6.96
#